data_AF-A0A926AD48-F1
#
_entry.id   AF-A0A926AD48-F1
#
_cell.length_a   1.000
_cell.length_b   1.000
_cell.length_c   1.000
_cell.angle_alpha   90.00
_cell.angle_beta   90.00
_cell.angle_gamma   90.00
#
_symmetry.space_group_name_H-M   'P 1'
#
loop_
_entity.id
_entity.type
_entity.pdbx_description
1 polymer ?
#
loop_
_entity_poly.entity_id
_entity_poly.type
_entity_poly.pdbx_seq_one_letter_code
_entity_poly.pdbx_strand_id
1 'polypeptide(L)'
;PLGGNVIHKRFEPAVRKNISDVLTASIQFSLDHRPEAVQHALQYARDMGRDLADKFVGMYVNHWTLDYGERGRESIRRFLGQAFERGLIPHRQELEFVV
;
A
#
# COMPACT_ATOMS: atom_id res chain seq x y z
N PRO A 1 -0.52 -9.03 -0.79
CA PRO A 1 0.10 -7.77 -1.26
C PRO A 1 1.61 -7.84 -0.97
N LEU A 2 2.45 -7.23 -1.81
CA LEU A 2 3.92 -7.26 -1.63
C LEU A 2 4.43 -6.17 -0.66
N GLY A 3 3.63 -5.13 -0.41
CA GLY A 3 3.90 -4.09 0.56
C GLY A 3 2.60 -3.53 1.13
N GLY A 4 2.70 -2.74 2.19
CA GLY A 4 1.57 -2.02 2.76
C GLY A 4 1.99 -0.83 3.61
N ASN A 5 1.13 0.19 3.66
CA ASN A 5 1.32 1.34 4.53
C ASN A 5 0.88 0.99 5.95
N VAL A 6 1.70 1.36 6.94
CA VAL A 6 1.42 1.10 8.35
C VAL A 6 1.52 2.40 9.15
N ILE A 7 0.64 2.54 10.14
CA ILE A 7 0.61 3.69 11.04
C ILE A 7 0.67 3.21 12.49
N HIS A 8 1.48 3.89 13.30
CA HIS A 8 1.69 3.51 14.69
C HIS A 8 0.42 3.72 15.53
N LYS A 9 0.06 2.73 16.36
CA LYS A 9 -1.11 2.76 17.27
C LYS A 9 -1.04 3.83 18.38
N ARG A 10 0.04 4.61 18.43
CA ARG A 10 0.20 5.70 19.42
C ARG A 10 -0.65 6.91 19.07
N PHE A 11 -1.07 7.00 17.81
CA PHE A 11 -1.91 8.07 17.33
C PHE A 11 -3.37 7.72 17.56
N GLU A 12 -4.14 8.70 18.02
CA GLU A 12 -5.58 8.56 18.23
C GLU A 12 -6.28 8.05 16.97
N PRO A 13 -7.36 7.24 17.08
CA PRO A 13 -8.07 6.68 15.94
C PRO A 13 -8.45 7.74 14.88
N ALA A 14 -8.89 8.93 15.30
CA ALA A 14 -9.23 10.03 14.40
C ALA A 14 -8.03 10.52 13.58
N VAL A 15 -6.85 10.61 14.19
CA VAL A 15 -5.61 11.00 13.49
C VAL A 15 -5.20 9.93 12.48
N ARG A 16 -5.32 8.66 12.86
CA ARG A 16 -5.02 7.54 11.95
C ARG A 16 -5.94 7.54 10.74
N LYS A 17 -7.24 7.80 10.94
CA LYS A 17 -8.21 7.93 9.86
C LYS A 17 -7.89 9.10 8.94
N ASN A 18 -7.62 10.29 9.49
CA ASN A 18 -7.27 11.45 8.68
C ASN A 18 -6.04 11.21 7.79
N ILE A 19 -5.01 10.53 8.33
CA ILE A 19 -3.82 10.17 7.54
C ILE A 19 -4.18 9.18 6.43
N SER A 20 -5.02 8.18 6.73
CA SER A 20 -5.52 7.22 5.73
C SER A 20 -6.28 7.93 4.61
N ASP A 21 -7.20 8.84 4.95
CA ASP A 21 -7.99 9.59 3.98
C ASP A 21 -7.11 10.45 3.05
N VAL A 22 -6.11 11.14 3.62
CA VAL A 22 -5.14 11.94 2.84
C VAL A 22 -4.31 11.06 1.91
N LEU A 23 -3.86 9.89 2.38
CA LEU A 23 -3.08 8.97 1.56
C LEU A 23 -3.91 8.43 0.40
N THR A 24 -5.16 8.03 0.65
CA THR A 24 -6.10 7.57 -0.37
C THR A 24 -6.35 8.66 -1.40
N ALA A 25 -6.59 9.90 -0.98
CA ALA A 25 -6.77 11.03 -1.89
C ALA A 25 -5.53 11.29 -2.75
N SER A 26 -4.32 11.17 -2.18
CA SER A 26 -3.06 11.34 -2.92
C SER A 26 -2.85 10.25 -3.97
N ILE A 27 -3.20 9.00 -3.66
CA ILE A 27 -3.11 7.87 -4.60
C ILE A 27 -4.13 8.07 -5.73
N GLN A 28 -5.37 8.40 -5.39
CA GLN A 28 -6.42 8.67 -6.35
C GLN A 28 -6.03 9.80 -7.31
N PHE A 29 -5.52 10.92 -6.77
CA PHE A 29 -5.04 12.03 -7.59
C PHE A 29 -3.94 11.60 -8.57
N SER A 30 -3.01 10.75 -8.13
CA SER A 30 -1.92 10.25 -8.98
C SER A 30 -2.43 9.30 -10.07
N LEU A 31 -3.48 8.53 -9.80
CA LEU A 31 -4.14 7.66 -10.79
C LEU A 31 -4.88 8.49 -11.84
N ASP A 32 -5.57 9.55 -11.41
CA ASP A 32 -6.33 10.45 -12.28
C ASP A 32 -5.39 11.32 -13.16
N HIS A 33 -4.19 11.62 -12.67
CA HIS A 33 -3.16 12.43 -13.36
C HIS A 33 -1.89 11.60 -13.65
N ARG A 34 -2.10 10.41 -14.22
CA ARG A 34 -1.04 9.41 -14.41
C ARG A 34 0.18 9.92 -15.19
N PRO A 35 0.06 10.65 -16.32
CA PRO A 35 1.23 11.14 -17.05
C PRO A 35 2.15 12.04 -16.20
N GLU A 36 1.57 12.96 -15.44
CA GLU A 36 2.26 13.88 -14.54
C GLU A 36 2.86 13.14 -13.35
N ALA A 37 2.11 12.20 -12.77
CA ALA A 37 2.59 11.36 -11.68
C ALA A 37 3.80 10.51 -12.10
N VAL A 38 3.77 9.92 -13.30
CA VAL A 38 4.91 9.17 -13.87
C VAL A 38 6.09 10.09 -14.14
N GLN A 39 5.86 11.28 -14.70
CA GLN A 39 6.93 12.26 -14.92
C GLN A 39 7.59 12.67 -13.60
N HIS A 40 6.81 12.89 -12.55
CA HIS A 40 7.33 13.14 -11.22
C HIS A 40 8.09 11.92 -10.67
N ALA A 41 7.57 10.70 -10.82
CA ALA A 41 8.20 9.49 -10.31
C ALA A 41 9.56 9.18 -10.99
N LEU A 42 9.71 9.52 -12.27
CA LEU A 42 10.92 9.26 -13.06
C LEU A 42 12.19 9.89 -12.48
N GLN A 43 12.09 11.01 -11.76
CA GLN A 43 13.27 11.61 -11.11
C GLN A 43 13.88 10.71 -10.02
N TYR A 44 13.11 9.74 -9.52
CA TYR A 44 13.54 8.77 -8.50
C TYR A 44 13.86 7.39 -9.11
N ALA A 45 13.53 7.17 -10.39
CA ALA A 45 13.77 5.92 -11.07
C ALA A 45 15.18 5.92 -11.68
N ARG A 46 16.12 5.21 -11.04
CA ARG A 46 17.51 5.09 -11.52
C ARG A 46 17.54 4.41 -12.90
N ASP A 47 18.04 5.12 -13.90
CA ASP A 47 18.27 4.67 -15.29
C ASP A 47 17.08 3.95 -15.96
N MET A 48 15.85 4.23 -15.49
CA MET A 48 14.64 3.58 -16.01
C MET A 48 14.03 4.44 -17.12
N GLY A 49 14.00 3.90 -18.34
CA GLY A 49 13.30 4.55 -19.45
C GLY A 49 11.82 4.76 -19.14
N ARG A 50 11.22 5.82 -19.70
CA ARG A 50 9.81 6.23 -19.43
C ARG A 50 8.79 5.10 -19.56
N ASP A 51 8.90 4.29 -20.60
CA ASP A 51 7.96 3.19 -20.86
C ASP A 51 8.07 2.07 -19.82
N LEU A 52 9.30 1.81 -19.34
CA LEU A 52 9.55 0.86 -18.28
C LEU A 52 9.00 1.39 -16.96
N ALA A 53 9.20 2.68 -16.67
CA ALA A 53 8.68 3.32 -15.47
C ALA A 53 7.15 3.33 -15.44
N ASP A 54 6.48 3.67 -16.54
CA ASP A 54 5.01 3.64 -16.60
C ASP A 54 4.46 2.22 -16.39
N LYS A 55 5.12 1.21 -16.97
CA LYS A 55 4.76 -0.19 -16.74
C LYS A 55 4.98 -0.59 -15.27
N PHE A 56 6.10 -0.21 -14.67
CA PHE A 56 6.38 -0.48 -13.26
C PHE A 56 5.37 0.19 -12.33
N VAL A 57 5.07 1.48 -12.54
CA VAL A 57 4.08 2.21 -11.75
C VAL A 57 2.71 1.53 -11.86
N GLY A 58 2.27 1.17 -13.07
CA GLY A 58 0.99 0.49 -13.28
C GLY A 58 0.88 -0.90 -12.61
N MET A 59 1.99 -1.59 -12.38
CA MET A 59 1.98 -2.88 -11.68
C MET A 59 1.70 -2.74 -10.17
N TYR A 60 2.14 -1.65 -9.54
CA TYR A 60 2.11 -1.50 -8.08
C TYR A 60 1.15 -0.41 -7.58
N VAL A 61 0.74 0.53 -8.44
CA VAL A 61 -0.24 1.58 -8.15
C VAL A 61 -1.50 1.31 -8.96
N ASN A 62 -2.48 0.70 -8.31
CA ASN A 62 -3.77 0.36 -8.92
C ASN A 62 -4.88 0.33 -7.86
N HIS A 63 -6.06 -0.18 -8.21
CA HIS A 63 -7.22 -0.23 -7.31
C HIS A 63 -6.95 -0.98 -5.99
N TRP A 64 -6.06 -1.97 -5.96
CA TRP A 64 -5.66 -2.66 -4.72
C TRP A 64 -4.83 -1.77 -3.77
N THR A 65 -4.27 -0.67 -4.29
CA THR A 65 -3.55 0.34 -3.50
C THR A 65 -4.52 1.30 -2.81
N LEU A 66 -5.72 1.49 -3.35
CA LEU A 66 -6.77 2.32 -2.75
C LEU A 66 -7.48 1.59 -1.61
N ASP A 67 -7.87 0.34 -1.84
CA ASP A 67 -8.36 -0.55 -0.80
C ASP A 67 -7.99 -1.99 -1.15
N TYR A 68 -7.44 -2.70 -0.18
CA TYR A 68 -7.19 -4.13 -0.28
C TYR A 68 -8.48 -4.92 -0.47
N GLY A 69 -9.61 -4.37 -0.02
CA GLY A 69 -10.88 -5.07 0.09
C GLY A 69 -10.76 -6.34 0.96
N GLU A 70 -11.83 -7.12 1.04
CA GLU A 70 -11.81 -8.32 1.88
C GLU A 70 -10.82 -9.37 1.38
N ARG A 71 -10.65 -9.51 0.06
CA ARG A 71 -9.67 -10.45 -0.51
C ARG A 71 -8.24 -10.10 -0.14
N GLY A 72 -7.87 -8.82 -0.21
CA GLY A 72 -6.53 -8.38 0.16
C GLY A 72 -6.30 -8.51 1.67
N ARG A 73 -7.28 -8.14 2.50
CA ARG A 73 -7.22 -8.31 3.96
C ARG A 73 -7.05 -9.78 4.35
N GLU A 74 -7.80 -10.68 3.71
CA GLU A 74 -7.69 -12.12 3.94
C GLU A 74 -6.33 -12.68 3.52
N SER A 75 -5.76 -12.19 2.42
CA SER A 75 -4.41 -12.61 2.01
C SER A 75 -3.34 -12.25 3.06
N ILE A 76 -3.45 -11.10 3.72
CA ILE A 76 -2.53 -10.68 4.79
C ILE A 76 -2.72 -11.55 6.03
N ARG A 77 -3.97 -11.81 6.43
CA ARG A 77 -4.29 -12.70 7.56
C ARG A 77 -3.67 -14.09 7.37
N ARG A 78 -3.82 -14.67 6.18
CA ARG A 78 -3.24 -15.98 5.84
C ARG A 78 -1.72 -15.97 5.84
N PHE A 79 -1.12 -14.97 5.20
CA PHE A 79 0.33 -14.87 5.08
C PHE A 79 1.01 -14.80 6.47
N LEU A 80 0.53 -13.91 7.34
CA LEU A 80 1.08 -13.76 8.69
C LEU A 80 0.69 -14.94 9.61
N GLY A 81 -0.49 -15.53 9.43
CA GLY A 81 -0.89 -16.75 10.12
C GLY A 81 0.06 -17.91 9.83
N GLN A 82 0.36 -18.15 8.55
CA GLN A 82 1.31 -19.19 8.13
C GLN A 82 2.73 -18.91 8.61
N ALA A 83 3.16 -17.64 8.63
CA ALA A 83 4.45 -17.27 9.19
C ALA A 83 4.55 -17.62 10.68
N PHE A 84 3.49 -17.39 11.45
CA PHE A 84 3.42 -17.78 12.86
C PHE A 84 3.40 -19.30 13.04
N GLU A 85 2.57 -20.03 12.30
CA GLU A 85 2.49 -21.50 12.33
C GLU A 85 3.83 -22.18 12.03
N ARG A 86 4.68 -21.53 11.21
CA ARG A 86 6.02 -22.01 10.85
C ARG A 86 7.12 -21.49 11.78
N GLY A 87 6.79 -20.72 12.82
CA GLY A 87 7.76 -20.16 13.77
C GLY A 87 8.66 -19.06 13.19
N LEU A 88 8.28 -18.44 12.06
CA LEU A 88 9.04 -17.34 11.44
C LEU A 88 8.82 -16.00 12.14
N ILE A 89 7.70 -15.87 12.86
CA ILE A 89 7.40 -14.71 13.70
C ILE A 89 6.97 -15.19 15.10
N PRO A 90 7.27 -14.41 16.16
CA PRO A 90 7.10 -14.89 17.53
C PRO A 90 5.64 -14.92 18.03
N HIS A 91 4.72 -14.23 17.36
CA HIS A 91 3.33 -14.09 17.81
C HIS A 91 2.40 -13.98 16.61
N ARG A 92 1.16 -14.45 16.76
CA ARG A 92 0.09 -14.19 15.81
C ARG A 92 -0.28 -12.71 15.85
N GLN A 93 -0.32 -12.06 14.69
CA GLN A 93 -0.60 -10.63 14.61
C GLN A 93 -2.11 -10.36 14.64
N GLU A 94 -2.53 -9.45 15.52
CA GLU A 94 -3.87 -8.87 15.49
C GLU A 94 -3.90 -7.68 14.52
N LEU A 95 -4.50 -7.88 13.36
CA LEU A 95 -4.56 -6.89 12.30
C LEU A 95 -5.74 -5.94 12.50
N GLU A 96 -5.42 -4.65 12.60
CA GLU A 96 -6.38 -3.55 12.60
C GLU A 96 -6.26 -2.82 11.26
N PHE A 97 -7.37 -2.72 10.53
CA PHE A 97 -7.44 -1.98 9.28
C PHE A 97 -8.08 -0.62 9.55
N VAL A 98 -7.40 0.44 9.14
CA VAL A 98 -7.94 1.81 9.19
C VAL A 98 -8.88 1.96 7.99
N VAL A 99 -10.12 2.37 8.25
CA VAL A 99 -11.19 2.58 7.27
C VAL A 99 -11.83 3.94 7.47
#